data_AF-A0A523J5V8-F1
#
_entry.id   AF-A0A523J5V8-F1
#
_cell.length_a   1.000
_cell.length_b   1.000
_cell.length_c   1.000
_cell.angle_alpha   90.00
_cell.angle_beta   90.00
_cell.angle_gamma   90.00
#
_symmetry.space_group_name_H-M   'P 1'
#
loop_
_entity.id
_entity.type
_entity.pdbx_description
1 polymer ?
#
loop_
_entity_poly.entity_id
_entity_poly.type
_entity_poly.pdbx_seq_one_letter_code
_entity_poly.pdbx_strand_id
1 'polypeptide(L)'
;MTIISSDTKLKALFLNCTLKKSPAVSNTECLIDKVADLMKPQGVECETVRLADYKIAWGTDSDMGDGDEWPKIYEKIKAADILIPSMPISMGVRSSLCQLMCERLDGSYRDMDPKTGQYPLYNKVVGVIVTG
;
A
#
# COMPACT_ATOMS: atom_id res chain seq x y z
N MET A 1 16.94 -4.15 -22.88
CA MET A 1 15.95 -5.21 -22.60
C MET A 1 16.60 -6.16 -21.60
N THR A 2 16.59 -5.77 -20.32
CA THR A 2 17.21 -6.57 -19.25
C THR A 2 16.26 -7.71 -18.94
N ILE A 3 16.74 -8.92 -19.21
CA ILE A 3 16.05 -10.17 -18.94
C ILE A 3 15.88 -10.23 -17.41
N ILE A 4 14.63 -10.24 -16.95
CA ILE A 4 14.30 -10.43 -15.54
C ILE A 4 14.85 -11.82 -15.20
N SER A 5 15.90 -11.86 -14.38
CA SER A 5 16.49 -13.12 -13.93
C SER A 5 15.42 -13.91 -13.15
N SER A 6 15.35 -15.22 -13.38
CA SER A 6 14.34 -16.15 -12.87
C SER A 6 14.30 -16.31 -11.34
N ASP A 7 15.09 -15.53 -10.60
CA ASP A 7 15.24 -15.62 -9.14
C ASP A 7 14.64 -14.42 -8.36
N THR A 8 14.15 -13.36 -9.01
CA THR A 8 13.55 -12.23 -8.29
C THR A 8 12.03 -12.41 -8.17
N LYS A 9 11.56 -12.85 -6.99
CA LYS A 9 10.12 -12.89 -6.70
C LYS A 9 9.58 -11.46 -6.58
N LEU A 10 8.53 -11.16 -7.33
CA LEU A 10 7.79 -9.90 -7.20
C LEU A 10 7.12 -9.82 -5.83
N LYS A 11 7.01 -8.60 -5.30
CA LYS A 11 6.34 -8.32 -4.02
C LYS A 11 5.07 -7.52 -4.22
N ALA A 12 3.95 -8.05 -3.76
CA ALA A 12 2.65 -7.38 -3.71
C ALA A 12 2.32 -6.94 -2.29
N LEU A 13 2.06 -5.65 -2.11
CA LEU A 13 1.62 -5.06 -0.85
C LEU A 13 0.17 -4.62 -0.95
N PHE A 14 -0.69 -5.25 -0.17
CA PHE A 14 -2.08 -4.86 0.00
C PHE A 14 -2.19 -3.87 1.16
N LEU A 15 -2.77 -2.70 0.90
CA LEU A 15 -3.10 -1.72 1.95
C LEU A 15 -4.59 -1.80 2.25
N ASN A 16 -4.95 -2.47 3.35
CA ASN A 16 -6.34 -2.61 3.79
C ASN A 16 -6.78 -1.31 4.51
N CYS A 17 -7.57 -0.52 3.81
CA CYS A 17 -8.08 0.79 4.25
C CYS A 17 -9.44 0.68 4.97
N THR A 18 -9.75 -0.48 5.57
CA THR A 18 -10.89 -0.63 6.48
C THR A 18 -10.74 0.25 7.72
N LEU A 19 -11.83 0.81 8.22
CA LEU A 19 -11.84 1.60 9.47
C LEU A 19 -11.85 0.72 10.73
N LYS A 20 -12.00 -0.59 10.57
CA LYS A 20 -12.09 -1.54 11.68
C LYS A 20 -10.70 -2.02 12.09
N LYS A 21 -10.31 -1.74 13.34
CA LYS A 21 -9.06 -2.26 13.92
C LYS A 21 -9.08 -3.78 14.04
N SER A 22 -7.94 -4.43 13.89
CA SER A 22 -7.77 -5.85 14.19
C SER A 22 -8.10 -6.13 15.66
N PRO A 23 -8.75 -7.27 15.98
CA PRO A 23 -9.09 -8.39 15.10
C PRO A 23 -10.50 -8.31 14.46
N ALA A 24 -11.13 -7.13 14.38
CA ALA A 24 -12.47 -7.04 13.83
C ALA A 24 -12.52 -7.43 12.33
N VAL A 25 -13.57 -8.13 11.94
CA VAL A 25 -13.75 -8.66 10.58
C VAL A 25 -13.87 -7.53 9.55
N SER A 26 -13.05 -7.62 8.51
CA SER A 26 -13.07 -6.72 7.35
C SER A 26 -13.49 -7.50 6.09
N ASN A 27 -14.60 -7.10 5.46
CA ASN A 27 -15.03 -7.70 4.19
C ASN A 27 -14.00 -7.47 3.07
N THR A 28 -13.33 -6.32 3.12
CA THR A 28 -12.24 -5.97 2.20
C THR A 28 -11.07 -6.94 2.34
N GLU A 29 -10.77 -7.42 3.56
CA GLU A 29 -9.70 -8.40 3.79
C GLU A 29 -10.03 -9.76 3.15
N CYS A 30 -11.29 -10.19 3.19
CA CYS A 30 -11.69 -11.41 2.50
C CYS A 30 -11.41 -11.34 0.98
N LEU A 31 -11.62 -10.19 0.33
CA LEU A 31 -11.24 -10.02 -1.07
C LEU A 31 -9.72 -9.94 -1.27
N ILE A 32 -8.99 -9.29 -0.36
CA ILE A 32 -7.52 -9.27 -0.38
C ILE A 32 -6.98 -10.70 -0.36
N ASP A 33 -7.46 -11.54 0.56
CA ASP A 33 -7.04 -12.93 0.69
C ASP A 33 -7.27 -13.72 -0.61
N LYS A 34 -8.44 -13.53 -1.24
CA LYS A 34 -8.74 -14.17 -2.54
C LYS A 34 -7.78 -13.73 -3.65
N VAL A 35 -7.46 -12.45 -3.74
CA VAL A 35 -6.52 -11.96 -4.75
C VAL A 35 -5.10 -12.45 -4.44
N ALA A 36 -4.67 -12.40 -3.19
CA ALA A 36 -3.37 -12.91 -2.77
C ALA A 36 -3.22 -14.42 -3.08
N ASP A 37 -4.26 -15.21 -2.86
CA ASP A 37 -4.26 -16.64 -3.18
C ASP A 37 -4.17 -16.94 -4.68
N LEU A 38 -4.57 -16.01 -5.55
CA LEU A 38 -4.35 -16.12 -7.01
C LEU A 38 -2.95 -15.67 -7.44
N MET A 39 -2.30 -14.78 -6.68
CA MET A 39 -0.98 -14.24 -6.97
C MET A 39 0.15 -15.14 -6.47
N LYS A 40 0.00 -15.77 -5.30
CA LYS A 40 1.01 -16.68 -4.71
C LYS A 40 1.45 -17.81 -5.66
N PRO A 41 0.55 -18.52 -6.38
CA PRO A 41 0.93 -19.57 -7.33
C PRO A 41 1.75 -19.05 -8.54
N GLN A 42 1.68 -17.75 -8.82
CA GLN A 42 2.46 -17.09 -9.88
C GLN A 42 3.85 -16.65 -9.38
N GLY A 43 4.23 -17.02 -8.15
CA GLY A 43 5.53 -16.71 -7.57
C GLY A 43 5.61 -15.33 -6.90
N VAL A 44 4.48 -14.65 -6.71
CA VAL A 44 4.43 -13.33 -6.07
C VAL A 44 4.35 -13.47 -4.54
N GLU A 45 5.27 -12.81 -3.82
CA GLU A 45 5.21 -12.67 -2.37
C GLU A 45 4.14 -11.63 -2.01
N CYS A 46 3.20 -11.99 -1.13
CA CYS A 46 2.06 -11.13 -0.79
C CYS A 46 2.11 -10.75 0.69
N GLU A 47 2.04 -9.45 0.97
CA GLU A 47 1.94 -8.89 2.32
C GLU A 47 0.68 -8.01 2.43
N THR A 48 -0.05 -8.09 3.55
CA THR A 48 -1.17 -7.18 3.83
C THR A 48 -0.87 -6.32 5.04
N VAL A 49 -1.06 -5.01 4.90
CA VAL A 49 -0.99 -4.02 5.98
C VAL A 49 -2.36 -3.40 6.19
N ARG A 50 -2.93 -3.58 7.37
CA ARG A 50 -4.18 -2.92 7.77
C ARG A 50 -3.90 -1.56 8.39
N LEU A 51 -4.26 -0.49 7.68
CA LEU A 51 -3.90 0.87 8.09
C LEU A 51 -4.51 1.28 9.44
N ALA A 52 -5.69 0.74 9.79
CA ALA A 52 -6.34 1.03 11.08
C ALA A 52 -5.54 0.56 12.30
N ASP A 53 -4.59 -0.35 12.12
CA ASP A 53 -3.76 -0.89 13.20
C ASP A 53 -2.55 -0.01 13.53
N TYR A 54 -2.27 0.99 12.69
CA TYR A 54 -1.12 1.88 12.81
C TYR A 54 -1.57 3.28 13.23
N LYS A 55 -0.74 3.97 14.02
CA LYS A 55 -0.90 5.41 14.24
C LYS A 55 -0.36 6.15 13.02
N ILE A 56 -1.25 6.62 12.15
CA ILE A 56 -0.89 7.40 10.97
C ILE A 56 -1.30 8.85 11.20
N ALA A 57 -0.32 9.76 11.21
CA ALA A 57 -0.59 11.19 11.36
C ALA A 57 -1.18 11.78 10.08
N TRP A 58 -2.01 12.81 10.21
CA TRP A 58 -2.51 13.58 9.08
C TRP A 58 -1.42 14.49 8.52
N GLY A 59 -1.36 14.66 7.21
CA GLY A 59 -0.40 15.54 6.54
C GLY A 59 0.13 14.94 5.24
N THR A 60 1.02 15.66 4.57
CA THR A 60 1.51 15.31 3.23
C THR A 60 3.03 15.18 3.16
N ASP A 61 3.67 14.78 4.26
CA ASP A 61 5.12 14.47 4.32
C ASP A 61 5.36 12.96 4.51
N SER A 62 6.53 12.43 4.14
CA SER A 62 6.86 11.01 4.36
C SER A 62 6.97 10.62 5.84
N ASP A 63 7.14 11.59 6.75
CA ASP A 63 7.15 11.41 8.20
C ASP A 63 6.61 12.70 8.87
N MET A 64 5.56 12.59 9.70
CA MET A 64 5.07 13.75 10.49
C MET A 64 5.73 13.88 11.87
N GLY A 65 6.58 12.94 12.28
CA GLY A 65 7.11 12.87 13.63
C GLY A 65 6.09 12.41 14.66
N ASP A 66 6.35 12.67 15.95
CA ASP A 66 5.42 12.44 17.07
C ASP A 66 4.80 11.02 17.14
N GLY A 67 5.59 10.01 16.77
CA GLY A 67 5.18 8.61 16.78
C GLY A 67 4.30 8.20 15.60
N ASP A 68 4.35 8.96 14.49
CA ASP A 68 3.81 8.53 13.21
C ASP A 68 4.45 7.21 12.75
N GLU A 69 3.62 6.25 12.40
CA GLU A 69 4.05 4.93 11.94
C GLU A 69 3.99 4.81 10.41
N TRP A 70 3.54 5.86 9.72
CA TRP A 70 3.59 5.93 8.26
C TRP A 70 4.95 5.60 7.65
N PRO A 71 6.11 6.06 8.20
CA PRO A 71 7.41 5.71 7.64
C PRO A 71 7.64 4.19 7.53
N LYS A 72 7.13 3.39 8.49
CA LYS A 72 7.23 1.92 8.45
C LYS A 72 6.45 1.32 7.28
N ILE A 73 5.27 1.88 7.01
CA ILE A 73 4.41 1.48 5.90
C ILE A 73 5.04 1.94 4.57
N TYR A 74 5.60 3.15 4.56
CA TYR A 74 6.26 3.72 3.40
C TYR A 74 7.49 2.91 2.94
N GLU A 75 8.30 2.39 3.87
CA GLU A 75 9.38 1.46 3.52
C GLU A 75 8.85 0.18 2.84
N LYS A 76 7.72 -0.38 3.30
CA LYS A 76 7.09 -1.52 2.65
C LYS A 76 6.59 -1.18 1.25
N ILE A 77 6.01 0.01 1.07
CA ILE A 77 5.58 0.51 -0.25
C ILE A 77 6.76 0.64 -1.20
N LYS A 78 7.89 1.20 -0.74
CA LYS A 78 9.13 1.31 -1.54
C LYS A 78 9.70 -0.06 -1.91
N ALA A 79 9.58 -1.06 -1.02
CA ALA A 79 10.04 -2.43 -1.28
C ALA A 79 9.10 -3.26 -2.17
N ALA A 80 7.85 -2.85 -2.36
CA ALA A 80 6.86 -3.59 -3.14
C ALA A 80 6.92 -3.24 -4.63
N ASP A 81 6.77 -4.22 -5.51
CA ASP A 81 6.66 -4.01 -6.96
C ASP A 81 5.21 -3.73 -7.38
N ILE A 82 4.27 -4.29 -6.63
CA ILE A 82 2.83 -4.16 -6.85
C ILE A 82 2.19 -3.59 -5.59
N LEU A 83 1.53 -2.43 -5.71
CA LEU A 83 0.79 -1.80 -4.62
C LEU A 83 -0.72 -1.97 -4.87
N ILE A 84 -1.44 -2.44 -3.86
CA ILE A 84 -2.88 -2.74 -3.99
C ILE A 84 -3.65 -2.04 -2.87
N PRO A 85 -4.01 -0.75 -3.02
CA PRO A 85 -4.96 -0.10 -2.15
C PRO A 85 -6.29 -0.84 -2.17
N SER A 86 -6.73 -1.26 -0.99
CA SER A 86 -7.90 -2.11 -0.82
C SER A 86 -8.85 -1.41 0.14
N MET A 87 -9.97 -0.89 -0.37
CA MET A 87 -10.83 0.02 0.38
C MET A 87 -12.30 -0.41 0.41
N PRO A 88 -13.00 -0.20 1.53
CA PRO A 88 -14.45 -0.13 1.52
C PRO A 88 -14.93 1.21 0.96
N ILE A 89 -16.07 1.21 0.26
CA ILE A 89 -16.83 2.40 -0.07
C ILE A 89 -17.58 2.84 1.18
N SER A 90 -17.45 4.11 1.54
CA SER A 90 -18.18 4.74 2.63
C SER A 90 -18.91 5.96 2.09
N MET A 91 -20.23 6.01 2.24
CA MET A 91 -21.05 7.14 1.76
C MET A 91 -20.81 7.48 0.28
N GLY A 92 -20.60 6.46 -0.57
CA GLY A 92 -20.39 6.64 -2.01
C GLY A 92 -18.97 7.10 -2.42
N VAL A 93 -18.04 7.19 -1.48
CA VAL A 93 -16.64 7.58 -1.73
C VAL A 93 -15.65 6.61 -1.09
N ARG A 94 -14.35 6.80 -1.38
CA ARG A 94 -13.25 6.09 -0.71
C ARG A 94 -13.28 6.30 0.81
N SER A 95 -12.83 5.30 1.57
CA SER A 95 -12.72 5.42 3.03
C SER A 95 -11.75 6.53 3.45
N SER A 96 -11.94 7.09 4.65
CA SER A 96 -11.06 8.15 5.16
C SER A 96 -9.61 7.68 5.31
N LEU A 97 -9.37 6.42 5.66
CA LEU A 97 -8.01 5.85 5.69
C LEU A 97 -7.41 5.70 4.29
N CYS A 98 -8.23 5.40 3.28
CA CYS A 98 -7.74 5.40 1.90
C CYS A 98 -7.38 6.81 1.44
N GLN A 99 -8.18 7.81 1.83
CA GLN A 99 -7.84 9.22 1.54
C GLN A 99 -6.55 9.65 2.24
N LEU A 100 -6.41 9.34 3.53
CA LEU A 100 -5.20 9.61 4.29
C LEU A 100 -3.98 8.97 3.61
N MET A 101 -4.06 7.69 3.24
CA MET A 101 -3.00 6.99 2.50
C MET A 101 -2.59 7.72 1.22
N CYS A 102 -3.53 8.22 0.43
CA CYS A 102 -3.23 9.02 -0.76
C CYS A 102 -2.49 10.33 -0.42
N GLU A 103 -2.94 11.05 0.62
CA GLU A 103 -2.28 12.29 1.08
C GLU A 103 -0.85 12.03 1.58
N ARG A 104 -0.64 10.92 2.31
CA ARG A 104 0.69 10.53 2.78
C ARG A 104 1.61 10.11 1.63
N LEU A 105 1.07 9.45 0.59
CA LEU A 105 1.82 9.11 -0.61
C LEU A 105 2.23 10.35 -1.43
N ASP A 106 1.44 11.43 -1.42
CA ASP A 106 1.83 12.68 -2.07
C ASP A 106 3.16 13.24 -1.52
N GLY A 107 3.41 13.04 -0.22
CA GLY A 107 4.68 13.41 0.41
C GLY A 107 5.91 12.72 -0.19
N SER A 108 5.73 11.55 -0.81
CA SER A 108 6.83 10.79 -1.42
C SER A 108 7.51 11.52 -2.59
N TYR A 109 6.86 12.51 -3.21
CA TYR A 109 7.48 13.28 -4.28
C TYR A 109 8.70 14.09 -3.81
N ARG A 110 8.77 14.42 -2.51
CA ARG A 110 9.92 15.10 -1.91
C ARG A 110 11.18 14.24 -1.86
N ASP A 111 11.02 12.92 -1.94
CA ASP A 111 12.10 11.94 -1.87
C ASP A 111 12.66 11.58 -3.27
N MET A 112 12.47 12.45 -4.27
CA MET A 112 13.00 12.28 -5.62
C MET A 112 14.51 12.04 -5.61
N ASP A 113 14.98 11.04 -6.35
CA ASP A 113 16.42 10.79 -6.48
C ASP A 113 17.06 11.89 -7.35
N PRO A 114 17.99 12.70 -6.79
CA PRO A 114 18.61 13.79 -7.52
C PRO A 114 19.53 13.33 -8.67
N LYS A 115 19.97 12.07 -8.67
CA LYS A 115 20.86 11.51 -9.71
C LYS A 115 20.08 11.00 -10.91
N THR A 116 18.99 10.29 -10.67
CA THR A 116 18.17 9.68 -11.74
C THR A 116 16.98 10.56 -12.14
N GLY A 117 16.57 11.51 -11.29
CA GLY A 117 15.38 12.34 -11.47
C GLY A 117 14.06 11.57 -11.33
N GLN A 118 14.10 10.34 -10.83
CA GLN A 118 12.92 9.48 -10.69
C GLN A 118 12.32 9.63 -9.29
N TYR A 119 10.99 9.62 -9.22
CA TYR A 119 10.29 9.54 -7.94
C TYR A 119 10.41 8.12 -7.34
N PRO A 120 10.36 7.96 -6.00
CA PRO A 120 10.55 6.68 -5.32
C PRO A 120 9.61 5.55 -5.75
N LEU A 121 8.47 5.90 -6.35
CA LEU A 121 7.42 4.96 -6.74
C LEU A 121 7.42 4.63 -8.25
N TYR A 122 8.45 5.08 -8.99
CA TYR A 122 8.63 4.69 -10.39
C TYR A 122 8.78 3.17 -10.55
N ASN A 123 8.38 2.67 -11.72
CA ASN A 123 8.44 1.24 -12.11
C ASN A 123 7.59 0.29 -11.25
N LYS A 124 6.69 0.81 -10.42
CA LYS A 124 5.70 0.02 -9.67
C LYS A 124 4.38 -0.07 -10.43
N VAL A 125 3.62 -1.15 -10.18
CA VAL A 125 2.26 -1.34 -10.70
C VAL A 125 1.25 -1.13 -9.58
N VAL A 126 0.11 -0.51 -9.90
CA VAL A 126 -0.98 -0.32 -8.94
C VAL A 126 -2.23 -1.09 -9.40
N GLY A 127 -2.74 -1.95 -8.53
CA GLY A 127 -4.09 -2.52 -8.62
C GLY A 127 -4.99 -1.91 -7.56
N VAL A 128 -6.32 -2.04 -7.67
CA VAL A 128 -7.25 -1.53 -6.64
C VAL A 128 -8.31 -2.58 -6.35
N ILE A 129 -8.58 -2.79 -5.05
CA ILE A 129 -9.70 -3.61 -4.58
C ILE A 129 -10.72 -2.69 -3.94
N VAL A 130 -11.98 -2.80 -4.35
CA VAL A 130 -13.08 -2.00 -3.81
C VAL A 130 -14.20 -2.92 -3.35
N THR A 131 -14.67 -2.70 -2.12
CA THR A 131 -15.86 -3.36 -1.55
C THR A 131 -16.92 -2.33 -1.21
N GLY A 132 -18.17 -2.50 -1.63
CA GLY A 132 -19.30 -1.63 -1.27
C GLY A 132 -20.29 -2.31 -0.35
#